data_AF-A0A842WL90-F1
#
_entry.id   AF-A0A842WL90-F1
#
_cell.length_a   1.000
_cell.length_b   1.000
_cell.length_c   1.000
_cell.angle_alpha   90.00
_cell.angle_beta   90.00
_cell.angle_gamma   90.00
#
_symmetry.space_group_name_H-M   'P 1'
#
loop_
_entity.id
_entity.type
_entity.pdbx_description
1 polymer ?
#
loop_
_entity_poly.entity_id
_entity_poly.type
_entity_poly.pdbx_seq_one_letter_code
_entity_poly.pdbx_strand_id
1 'polypeptide(L)'
;MRCSWITAFVFGLLVFPGLGFAAGCTEESYLSSCNECTFDEYGKMDEDCRKQFEENGRNCLITNQPAILFLYAKPEKCPSLSNCQMQFNMCKEMAGTGTDEGDCSSPQVKECFAKADSCISQAVNHCNAKSSPCAGLFILSTMAFVLISRKA
;
A
#
# COMPACT_ATOMS: atom_id res chain seq x y z
N MET A 1 32.37 18.12 5.76
CA MET A 1 32.25 16.91 6.62
C MET A 1 32.07 15.72 5.69
N ARG A 2 32.92 14.69 5.84
CA ARG A 2 33.00 13.52 4.96
C ARG A 2 32.03 12.45 5.49
N CYS A 3 31.05 12.04 4.70
CA CYS A 3 30.26 10.84 5.00
C CYS A 3 30.97 9.63 4.38
N SER A 4 31.59 8.83 5.24
CA SER A 4 32.20 7.55 4.91
C SER A 4 31.14 6.54 4.47
N TRP A 5 31.48 5.78 3.45
CA TRP A 5 30.71 4.68 2.88
C TRP A 5 31.14 3.40 3.60
N ILE A 6 30.21 2.74 4.27
CA ILE A 6 30.38 1.33 4.66
C ILE A 6 29.35 0.53 3.85
N THR A 7 29.91 -0.36 3.04
CA THR A 7 29.27 -1.24 2.08
C THR A 7 28.67 -2.50 2.71
N ALA A 8 27.62 -2.98 2.03
CA ALA A 8 27.25 -4.38 1.78
C ALA A 8 26.49 -5.17 2.86
N PHE A 9 25.29 -5.66 2.50
CA PHE A 9 24.98 -7.07 2.15
C PHE A 9 23.45 -7.21 1.89
N VAL A 10 22.98 -7.32 0.64
CA VAL A 10 22.64 -8.55 -0.12
C VAL A 10 21.81 -9.58 0.66
N PHE A 11 20.52 -9.71 0.32
CA PHE A 11 19.84 -10.93 -0.19
C PHE A 11 18.31 -10.77 -0.06
N GLY A 12 17.55 -11.08 -1.11
CA GLY A 12 16.09 -11.13 -1.02
C GLY A 12 15.37 -10.93 -2.36
N LEU A 13 15.63 -11.84 -3.28
CA LEU A 13 14.89 -12.04 -4.52
C LEU A 13 13.41 -12.31 -4.21
N LEU A 14 12.52 -11.35 -4.47
CA LEU A 14 11.12 -11.62 -4.82
C LEU A 14 10.72 -10.68 -5.95
N VAL A 15 10.61 -11.30 -7.12
CA VAL A 15 10.07 -10.72 -8.34
C VAL A 15 8.56 -10.54 -8.11
N PHE A 16 8.12 -9.30 -7.88
CA PHE A 16 6.74 -8.93 -8.16
C PHE A 16 6.72 -8.25 -9.54
N PRO A 17 6.11 -8.88 -10.57
CA PRO A 17 5.87 -8.21 -11.83
C PRO A 17 4.67 -7.27 -11.61
N GLY A 18 4.95 -6.02 -11.28
CA GLY A 18 3.91 -5.05 -10.97
C GLY A 18 4.45 -3.63 -10.97
N LEU A 19 5.00 -3.18 -12.10
CA LEU A 19 5.11 -1.74 -12.39
C LEU A 19 3.70 -1.23 -12.69
N GLY A 20 2.90 -1.07 -11.65
CA GLY A 20 1.55 -0.53 -11.69
C GLY A 20 1.35 0.30 -10.44
N PHE A 21 0.85 1.52 -10.65
CA PHE A 21 0.52 2.51 -9.63
C PHE A 21 -0.15 1.85 -8.40
N ALA A 22 0.18 2.34 -7.19
CA ALA A 22 -0.21 1.82 -5.87
C ALA A 22 -1.73 1.78 -5.55
N ALA A 23 -2.59 1.57 -6.54
CA ALA A 23 -4.02 1.34 -6.39
C ALA A 23 -4.28 -0.17 -6.43
N GLY A 24 -4.95 -0.71 -5.42
CA GLY A 24 -5.33 -2.12 -5.34
C GLY A 24 -4.73 -2.88 -4.15
N CYS A 25 -3.88 -2.27 -3.31
CA CYS A 25 -3.30 -2.95 -2.16
C CYS A 25 -4.35 -3.48 -1.17
N THR A 26 -5.37 -2.69 -0.83
CA THR A 26 -6.42 -3.13 0.10
C THR A 26 -7.48 -3.96 -0.58
N GLU A 27 -7.81 -3.67 -1.85
CA GLU A 27 -8.71 -4.49 -2.65
C GLU A 27 -8.17 -5.92 -2.84
N GLU A 28 -6.92 -6.05 -3.30
CA GLU A 28 -6.26 -7.34 -3.53
C GLU A 28 -6.10 -8.13 -2.24
N SER A 29 -5.78 -7.45 -1.14
CA SER A 29 -5.68 -8.10 0.17
C SER A 29 -7.04 -8.62 0.66
N TYR A 30 -8.11 -7.85 0.45
CA TYR A 30 -9.47 -8.29 0.77
C TYR A 30 -9.93 -9.45 -0.13
N LEU A 31 -9.61 -9.41 -1.42
CA LEU A 31 -9.89 -10.53 -2.34
C LEU A 31 -9.10 -11.79 -1.96
N SER A 32 -7.87 -11.63 -1.50
CA SER A 32 -7.05 -12.74 -1.04
C SER A 32 -7.62 -13.33 0.25
N SER A 33 -8.08 -12.51 1.21
CA SER A 33 -8.75 -13.01 2.40
C SER A 33 -10.02 -13.79 2.06
N CYS A 34 -10.78 -13.34 1.06
CA CYS A 34 -11.96 -14.06 0.57
C CYS A 34 -11.67 -15.45 -0.02
N ASN A 35 -10.48 -15.68 -0.55
CA ASN A 35 -10.11 -16.97 -1.15
C ASN A 35 -9.36 -17.88 -0.18
N GLU A 36 -8.62 -17.31 0.77
CA GLU A 36 -7.72 -18.06 1.67
C GLU A 36 -8.29 -18.28 3.07
N CYS A 37 -9.17 -17.39 3.55
CA CYS A 37 -9.73 -17.53 4.90
C CYS A 37 -10.91 -18.51 4.93
N THR A 38 -11.02 -19.23 6.03
CA THR A 38 -12.19 -20.07 6.31
C THR A 38 -13.35 -19.23 6.81
N PHE A 39 -14.56 -19.63 6.43
CA PHE A 39 -15.81 -19.08 6.96
C PHE A 39 -16.40 -20.01 8.02
N ASP A 40 -17.00 -19.43 9.07
CA ASP A 40 -17.74 -20.18 10.08
C ASP A 40 -19.15 -20.57 9.60
N GLU A 41 -19.92 -21.22 10.48
CA GLU A 41 -21.29 -21.64 10.18
C GLU A 41 -22.28 -20.47 9.94
N TYR A 42 -21.88 -19.25 10.31
CA TYR A 42 -22.64 -18.02 10.08
C TYR A 42 -22.12 -17.24 8.86
N GLY A 43 -21.18 -17.81 8.09
CA GLY A 43 -20.57 -17.17 6.93
C GLY A 43 -19.66 -16.01 7.29
N LYS A 44 -19.15 -15.95 8.53
CA LYS A 44 -18.17 -14.96 8.98
C LYS A 44 -16.75 -15.47 8.78
N MET A 45 -15.89 -14.59 8.29
CA MET A 45 -14.49 -14.89 8.05
C MET A 45 -13.75 -14.98 9.38
N ASP A 46 -12.83 -15.93 9.49
CA ASP A 46 -11.92 -16.02 10.64
C ASP A 46 -11.24 -14.67 10.90
N GLU A 47 -11.35 -14.18 12.14
CA GLU A 47 -10.95 -12.83 12.49
C GLU A 47 -9.43 -12.64 12.38
N ASP A 48 -8.66 -13.65 12.77
CA ASP A 48 -7.20 -13.60 12.74
C ASP A 48 -6.69 -13.64 11.29
N CYS A 49 -7.28 -14.49 10.46
CA CYS A 49 -7.02 -14.52 9.02
C CYS A 49 -7.34 -13.17 8.36
N ARG A 50 -8.52 -12.60 8.63
CA ARG A 50 -8.91 -11.29 8.09
C ARG A 50 -7.92 -10.19 8.50
N LYS A 51 -7.52 -10.14 9.78
CA LYS A 51 -6.52 -9.17 10.27
C LYS A 51 -5.19 -9.29 9.55
N GLN A 52 -4.73 -10.51 9.28
CA GLN A 52 -3.48 -10.73 8.56
C GLN A 52 -3.52 -10.09 7.16
N PHE A 53 -4.64 -10.19 6.44
CA PHE A 53 -4.79 -9.54 5.15
C PHE A 53 -4.91 -8.02 5.25
N GLU A 54 -5.54 -7.48 6.29
CA GLU A 54 -5.53 -6.03 6.54
C GLU A 54 -4.11 -5.49 6.77
N GLU A 55 -3.28 -6.25 7.51
CA GLU A 55 -1.88 -5.93 7.71
C GLU A 55 -1.07 -6.03 6.40
N ASN A 56 -1.32 -7.07 5.59
CA ASN A 56 -0.70 -7.22 4.27
C ASN A 56 -1.05 -6.03 3.35
N GLY A 57 -2.31 -5.61 3.32
CA GLY A 57 -2.75 -4.45 2.54
C GLY A 57 -2.09 -3.15 2.99
N ARG A 58 -1.97 -2.95 4.30
CA ARG A 58 -1.24 -1.81 4.88
C ARG A 58 0.25 -1.85 4.51
N ASN A 59 0.88 -3.01 4.60
CA ASN A 59 2.28 -3.19 4.25
C ASN A 59 2.54 -3.00 2.75
N CYS A 60 1.59 -3.42 1.90
CA CYS A 60 1.61 -3.13 0.46
C CYS A 60 1.56 -1.62 0.21
N LEU A 61 0.66 -0.89 0.89
CA LEU A 61 0.58 0.57 0.79
C LEU A 61 1.89 1.24 1.23
N ILE A 62 2.46 0.83 2.38
CA ILE A 62 3.72 1.40 2.88
C ILE A 62 4.89 1.10 1.94
N THR A 63 4.98 -0.13 1.42
CA THR A 63 6.04 -0.54 0.49
C THR A 63 5.98 0.26 -0.82
N ASN A 64 4.79 0.42 -1.37
CA ASN A 64 4.58 1.13 -2.64
C ASN A 64 4.63 2.66 -2.48
N GLN A 65 4.31 3.18 -1.29
CA GLN A 65 4.30 4.59 -0.97
C GLN A 65 4.87 4.85 0.43
N PRO A 66 6.21 4.84 0.61
CA PRO A 66 6.84 4.97 1.93
C PRO A 66 6.51 6.30 2.63
N ALA A 67 6.11 7.32 1.87
CA ALA A 67 5.59 8.58 2.40
C ALA A 67 4.35 8.40 3.30
N ILE A 68 3.55 7.37 3.07
CA ILE A 68 2.38 7.02 3.91
C ILE A 68 2.78 6.86 5.38
N LEU A 69 3.93 6.23 5.66
CA LEU A 69 4.40 6.01 7.03
C LEU A 69 4.59 7.34 7.79
N PHE A 70 5.16 8.34 7.10
CA PHE A 70 5.40 9.66 7.67
C PHE A 70 4.11 10.47 7.83
N LEU A 71 3.15 10.30 6.91
CA LEU A 71 1.85 10.95 6.97
C LEU A 71 0.96 10.34 8.06
N TYR A 72 1.01 9.02 8.27
CA TYR A 72 0.32 8.38 9.40
C TYR A 72 0.88 8.80 10.76
N ALA A 73 2.19 9.01 10.88
CA ALA A 73 2.79 9.53 12.10
C ALA A 73 2.46 11.02 12.37
N LYS A 74 1.96 11.76 11.36
CA LYS A 74 1.65 13.20 11.44
C LYS A 74 0.34 13.51 10.69
N PRO A 75 -0.81 13.03 11.18
CA PRO A 75 -2.09 13.13 10.45
C PRO A 75 -2.51 14.58 10.17
N GLU A 76 -2.12 15.54 11.03
CA GLU A 76 -2.37 16.97 10.82
C GLU A 76 -1.76 17.53 9.52
N LYS A 77 -0.70 16.89 9.01
CA LYS A 77 -0.05 17.32 7.77
C LYS A 77 -0.81 16.92 6.52
N CYS A 78 -1.76 15.99 6.62
CA CYS A 78 -2.53 15.51 5.49
C CYS A 78 -3.97 15.14 5.88
N PRO A 79 -4.86 16.13 6.08
CA PRO A 79 -6.27 15.88 6.39
C PRO A 79 -6.98 15.00 5.34
N SER A 80 -6.55 15.09 4.08
CA SER A 80 -7.04 14.25 2.98
C SER A 80 -6.80 12.76 3.23
N LEU A 81 -5.66 12.38 3.83
CA LEU A 81 -5.36 10.99 4.16
C LEU A 81 -6.29 10.47 5.26
N SER A 82 -6.58 11.30 6.28
CA SER A 82 -7.54 10.95 7.34
C SER A 82 -8.95 10.71 6.78
N ASN A 83 -9.37 11.50 5.79
CA ASN A 83 -10.65 11.28 5.11
C ASN A 83 -10.67 9.96 4.33
N CYS A 84 -9.59 9.64 3.61
CA CYS A 84 -9.47 8.37 2.91
C CYS A 84 -9.46 7.17 3.87
N GLN A 85 -8.84 7.31 5.03
CA GLN A 85 -8.86 6.28 6.07
C GLN A 85 -10.27 6.08 6.66
N MET A 86 -11.05 7.17 6.77
CA MET A 86 -12.46 7.07 7.14
C MET A 86 -13.26 6.30 6.10
N GLN A 87 -13.04 6.57 4.79
CA GLN A 87 -13.68 5.80 3.72
C GLN A 87 -13.31 4.33 3.78
N PHE A 88 -12.04 4.00 4.02
CA PHE A 88 -11.60 2.62 4.21
C PHE A 88 -12.34 1.92 5.36
N ASN A 89 -12.46 2.59 6.52
CA ASN A 89 -13.20 2.05 7.65
C ASN A 89 -14.69 1.85 7.34
N MET A 90 -15.31 2.77 6.60
CA MET A 90 -16.69 2.60 6.13
C MET A 90 -16.83 1.40 5.18
N CYS A 91 -15.86 1.15 4.30
CA CYS A 91 -15.86 -0.04 3.45
C CYS A 91 -15.75 -1.33 4.27
N LYS A 92 -14.95 -1.32 5.35
CA LYS A 92 -14.89 -2.44 6.29
C LYS A 92 -16.21 -2.69 7.01
N GLU A 93 -16.85 -1.63 7.50
CA GLU A 93 -18.14 -1.74 8.16
C GLU A 93 -19.20 -2.28 7.19
N MET A 94 -19.18 -1.80 5.94
CA MET A 94 -20.04 -2.32 4.87
C MET A 94 -19.81 -3.82 4.64
N ALA A 95 -18.54 -4.23 4.54
CA ALA A 95 -18.06 -5.61 4.36
C ALA A 95 -18.21 -6.52 5.59
N GLY A 96 -19.14 -6.21 6.49
CA GLY A 96 -19.46 -7.05 7.64
C GLY A 96 -20.92 -6.96 8.08
N THR A 97 -21.77 -6.22 7.35
CA THR A 97 -23.20 -6.06 7.67
C THR A 97 -24.02 -7.32 7.36
N GLY A 98 -23.54 -8.17 6.46
CA GLY A 98 -24.14 -9.46 6.10
C GLY A 98 -23.26 -10.63 6.48
N THR A 99 -23.13 -11.62 5.61
CA THR A 99 -22.10 -12.66 5.71
C THR A 99 -20.86 -12.20 4.94
N ASP A 100 -19.68 -12.46 5.50
CA ASP A 100 -18.43 -12.08 4.84
C ASP A 100 -18.27 -12.87 3.53
N GLU A 101 -18.82 -14.09 3.46
CA GLU A 101 -18.92 -14.90 2.23
C GLU A 101 -19.74 -14.20 1.13
N GLY A 102 -20.85 -13.56 1.50
CA GLY A 102 -21.66 -12.76 0.59
C GLY A 102 -20.92 -11.50 0.12
N ASP A 103 -20.22 -10.85 1.05
CA ASP A 103 -19.43 -9.64 0.76
C ASP A 103 -18.24 -9.93 -0.18
N CYS A 104 -17.63 -11.11 -0.07
CA CYS A 104 -16.59 -11.59 -0.99
C CYS A 104 -17.04 -11.72 -2.45
N SER A 105 -18.34 -11.96 -2.66
CA SER A 105 -18.97 -12.00 -3.98
C SER A 105 -19.54 -10.65 -4.41
N SER A 106 -19.61 -9.67 -3.50
CA SER A 106 -20.22 -8.38 -3.75
C SER A 106 -19.30 -7.45 -4.55
N PRO A 107 -19.68 -7.02 -5.77
CA PRO A 107 -18.88 -6.05 -6.52
C PRO A 107 -18.85 -4.67 -5.84
N GLN A 108 -19.87 -4.33 -5.05
CA GLN A 108 -19.94 -3.05 -4.35
C GLN A 108 -18.86 -2.93 -3.27
N VAL A 109 -18.58 -4.03 -2.55
CA VAL A 109 -17.54 -4.08 -1.53
C VAL A 109 -16.16 -3.93 -2.17
N LYS A 110 -15.91 -4.65 -3.27
CA LYS A 110 -14.66 -4.55 -4.05
C LYS A 110 -14.43 -3.13 -4.55
N GLU A 111 -15.44 -2.51 -5.15
CA GLU A 111 -15.37 -1.12 -5.61
C GLU A 111 -15.12 -0.13 -4.46
N CYS A 112 -15.64 -0.40 -3.25
CA CYS A 112 -15.42 0.44 -2.09
C CYS A 112 -13.93 0.44 -1.70
N PHE A 113 -13.33 -0.75 -1.58
CA PHE A 113 -11.89 -0.87 -1.28
C PHE A 113 -11.01 -0.27 -2.38
N ALA A 114 -11.36 -0.48 -3.66
CA ALA A 114 -10.66 0.14 -4.78
C ALA A 114 -10.70 1.68 -4.72
N LYS A 115 -11.85 2.26 -4.35
CA LYS A 115 -12.01 3.71 -4.14
C LYS A 115 -11.17 4.20 -2.96
N ALA A 116 -11.14 3.45 -1.86
CA ALA A 116 -10.32 3.79 -0.70
C ALA A 116 -8.82 3.80 -1.04
N ASP A 117 -8.33 2.80 -1.79
CA ASP A 117 -6.95 2.75 -2.28
C ASP A 117 -6.61 3.94 -3.18
N SER A 118 -7.49 4.25 -4.14
CA SER A 118 -7.32 5.40 -5.02
C SER A 118 -7.30 6.72 -4.23
N CYS A 119 -8.16 6.86 -3.22
CA CYS A 119 -8.19 8.02 -2.33
C CYS A 119 -6.85 8.17 -1.59
N ILE A 120 -6.33 7.09 -0.97
CA ILE A 120 -5.05 7.11 -0.25
C ILE A 120 -3.92 7.53 -1.19
N SER A 121 -3.84 6.91 -2.37
CA SER A 121 -2.82 7.21 -3.37
C SER A 121 -2.86 8.68 -3.82
N GLN A 122 -4.05 9.23 -4.07
CA GLN A 122 -4.22 10.64 -4.42
C GLN A 122 -3.87 11.59 -3.25
N ALA A 123 -4.30 11.27 -2.04
CA ALA A 123 -4.01 12.07 -0.85
C ALA A 123 -2.51 12.15 -0.58
N VAL A 124 -1.79 11.03 -0.72
CA VAL A 124 -0.34 10.96 -0.55
C VAL A 124 0.36 11.82 -1.59
N ASN A 125 -0.01 11.71 -2.87
CA ASN A 125 0.56 12.53 -3.93
C ASN A 125 0.32 14.03 -3.69
N HIS A 126 -0.89 14.42 -3.28
CA HIS A 126 -1.23 15.81 -2.99
C HIS A 126 -0.48 16.35 -1.77
N CYS A 127 -0.33 15.55 -0.72
CA CYS A 127 0.37 15.94 0.50
C CYS A 127 1.90 15.96 0.34
N ASN A 128 2.45 15.05 -0.47
CA ASN A 128 3.88 15.08 -0.84
C ASN A 128 4.21 16.22 -1.80
N ALA A 129 3.33 16.56 -2.72
CA ALA A 129 3.52 17.70 -3.62
C ALA A 129 3.58 19.04 -2.87
N LYS A 130 2.96 19.14 -1.69
CA LYS A 130 3.06 20.32 -0.80
C LYS A 130 4.34 20.36 0.04
N SER A 131 5.03 19.24 0.23
CA SER A 131 6.36 19.22 0.85
C SER A 131 7.42 19.38 -0.23
N SER A 132 7.88 20.62 -0.45
CA SER A 132 9.05 21.10 -1.22
C SER A 132 9.82 20.08 -2.12
N PRO A 133 10.13 20.42 -3.39
CA PRO A 133 10.70 19.52 -4.41
C PRO A 133 12.10 18.94 -4.14
N CYS A 134 12.71 19.17 -2.98
CA CYS A 134 14.05 18.64 -2.67
C CYS A 134 14.07 17.18 -2.16
N ALA A 135 12.92 16.53 -1.98
CA ALA A 135 12.87 15.12 -1.57
C ALA A 135 12.81 14.11 -2.74
N GLY A 136 12.68 14.60 -3.98
CA GLY A 136 12.48 13.77 -5.18
C GLY A 136 13.75 13.28 -5.90
N LEU A 137 14.94 13.47 -5.32
CA LEU A 137 16.22 13.22 -6.01
C LEU A 137 17.06 12.13 -5.31
N PHE A 138 16.47 10.95 -5.10
CA PHE A 138 17.22 9.78 -4.62
C PHE A 138 17.05 8.49 -5.44
N ILE A 139 16.28 8.49 -6.53
CA ILE A 139 16.12 7.30 -7.38
C ILE A 139 16.27 7.66 -8.85
N LEU A 140 17.45 8.13 -9.29
CA LEU A 140 17.77 8.26 -10.72
C LEU A 140 19.29 8.39 -11.02
N SER A 141 20.15 7.70 -10.27
CA SER A 141 21.61 7.74 -10.52
C SER A 141 22.28 6.36 -10.52
N THR A 142 21.65 5.32 -11.07
CA THR A 142 22.31 4.01 -11.24
C THR A 142 22.52 3.56 -12.68
N MET A 143 22.24 4.39 -13.70
CA MET A 143 22.49 4.01 -15.10
C MET A 143 23.54 4.83 -15.86
N ALA A 144 24.35 5.65 -15.18
CA ALA A 144 25.37 6.47 -15.87
C ALA A 144 26.83 5.94 -15.77
N PHE A 145 27.10 4.83 -15.08
CA PHE A 145 28.48 4.38 -14.79
C PHE A 145 28.90 3.03 -15.41
N VAL A 146 28.40 2.69 -16.61
CA VAL A 146 28.86 1.50 -17.36
C VAL A 146 29.35 1.83 -18.77
N LEU A 147 29.79 3.07 -19.06
CA LEU A 147 30.38 3.40 -20.37
C LEU A 147 31.74 4.10 -20.34
N ILE A 148 32.47 4.08 -19.22
CA ILE A 148 33.86 4.57 -19.19
C ILE A 148 34.75 3.54 -18.51
N SER A 149 34.89 2.37 -19.13
CA SER A 149 36.02 1.46 -18.89
C SER A 149 36.16 0.50 -20.07
N ARG A 150 36.57 1.03 -21.22
CA ARG A 150 37.30 0.25 -22.24
C ARG A 150 37.93 1.18 -23.28
N LYS A 151 39.27 1.15 -23.31
CA LYS A 151 40.22 1.85 -24.22
C LYS A 151 40.50 3.31 -23.80
N ALA A 152 41.73 3.74 -23.56
CA ALA A 152 43.06 3.20 -23.86
C ALA A 152 44.06 3.60 -22.76
#